data_AF-A0A9P6XIC7-F1
#
_entry.id   AF-A0A9P6XIC7-F1
#
_cell.length_a   1.000
_cell.length_b   1.000
_cell.length_c   1.000
_cell.angle_alpha   90.00
_cell.angle_beta   90.00
_cell.angle_gamma   90.00
#
_symmetry.space_group_name_H-M   'P 1'
#
loop_
_entity.id
_entity.type
_entity.pdbx_description
1 polymer ?
#
loop_
_entity_poly.entity_id
_entity_poly.type
_entity_poly.pdbx_seq_one_letter_code
_entity_poly.pdbx_strand_id
1 'polypeptide(L)'
;MSCIKRLPAALAFLSAALDQGLETLLAWLGTNGFNDQHSKEEKKAILFIRLVLTDFYANCMKPPLVNTVNERTPFVEYLIPVFKYYSAVYQDINFQWCEKGLKGNSCLKYFNLEEKGKKRLADGIGYVVADNTEHKNHWGFVYAREARIPRTWDTRFRWLKVFDLMLCTKDKLEEQQVLAKVLEKEENGWIEVPPGESIDDMLNS
;
A
#
# COMPACT_ATOMS: atom_id res chain seq x y z
N MET A 1 -1.27 -18.91 3.26
CA MET A 1 0.14 -18.98 3.71
C MET A 1 0.54 -17.63 4.31
N SER A 2 1.44 -17.59 5.31
CA SER A 2 1.99 -16.34 5.85
C SER A 2 3.24 -15.97 5.06
N CYS A 3 3.23 -14.80 4.45
CA CYS A 3 4.25 -14.35 3.49
C CYS A 3 5.52 -13.88 4.21
N ILE A 4 5.40 -13.30 5.41
CA ILE A 4 6.56 -12.90 6.22
C ILE A 4 7.40 -14.10 6.68
N LYS A 5 6.79 -15.29 6.83
CA LYS A 5 7.52 -16.50 7.22
C LYS A 5 8.52 -17.00 6.18
N ARG A 6 8.38 -16.60 4.91
CA ARG A 6 9.37 -16.88 3.86
C ARG A 6 10.59 -15.94 3.93
N LEU A 7 10.50 -14.89 4.74
CA LEU A 7 11.55 -13.93 5.02
C LEU A 7 11.99 -14.07 6.49
N PRO A 8 12.66 -15.17 6.85
CA PRO A 8 13.01 -15.47 8.24
C PRO A 8 13.84 -14.38 8.91
N ALA A 9 14.71 -13.68 8.19
CA ALA A 9 15.52 -12.62 8.79
C ALA A 9 14.68 -11.38 9.11
N ALA A 10 13.79 -10.98 8.20
CA ALA A 10 12.84 -9.89 8.42
C ALA A 10 11.84 -10.21 9.54
N LEU A 11 11.36 -11.46 9.62
CA LEU A 11 10.51 -11.91 10.71
C LEU A 11 11.25 -11.85 12.05
N ALA A 12 12.48 -12.37 12.11
CA ALA A 12 13.29 -12.32 13.32
C ALA A 12 13.57 -10.88 13.76
N PHE A 13 13.90 -10.00 12.81
CA PHE A 13 14.09 -8.57 13.07
C PHE A 13 12.82 -7.91 13.63
N LEU A 14 11.66 -8.15 13.01
CA LEU A 14 10.38 -7.62 13.48
C LEU A 14 10.05 -8.11 14.89
N SER A 15 10.15 -9.41 15.14
CA SER A 15 9.89 -9.98 16.47
C SER A 15 10.80 -9.35 17.52
N ALA A 16 12.10 -9.30 17.27
CA ALA A 16 13.06 -8.71 18.20
C ALA A 16 12.81 -7.21 18.44
N ALA A 17 12.40 -6.46 17.42
CA ALA A 17 12.01 -5.06 17.56
C ALA A 17 10.76 -4.88 18.45
N LEU A 18 9.74 -5.71 18.24
CA LEU A 18 8.49 -5.66 19.01
C LEU A 18 8.66 -6.14 20.45
N ASP A 19 9.70 -6.92 20.75
CA ASP A 19 10.03 -7.35 22.11
C ASP A 19 10.81 -6.29 22.91
N GLN A 20 11.29 -5.23 22.26
CA GLN A 20 11.95 -4.12 22.97
C GLN A 20 10.98 -3.36 23.89
N GLY A 21 11.52 -2.53 24.80
CA GLY A 21 10.75 -1.47 25.44
C GLY A 21 10.58 -0.26 24.51
N LEU A 22 9.50 0.52 24.69
CA LEU A 22 9.25 1.72 23.89
C LEU A 22 10.45 2.68 23.95
N GLU A 23 10.98 2.93 25.15
CA GLU A 23 12.11 3.86 25.40
C GLU A 23 13.39 3.47 24.65
N THR A 24 13.62 2.18 24.45
CA THR A 24 14.83 1.65 23.80
C THR A 24 14.65 1.39 22.32
N LEU A 25 13.40 1.37 21.82
CA LEU A 25 13.06 0.91 20.49
C LEU A 25 13.80 1.68 19.39
N LEU A 26 13.79 3.02 19.46
CA LEU A 26 14.36 3.84 18.39
C LEU A 26 15.87 3.59 18.23
N ALA A 27 16.60 3.52 19.34
CA ALA A 27 18.02 3.21 19.34
C ALA A 27 18.29 1.79 18.82
N TRP A 28 17.45 0.82 19.21
CA TRP A 28 17.54 -0.56 18.75
C TRP A 28 17.34 -0.67 17.23
N LEU A 29 16.31 -0.01 16.68
CA LEU A 29 16.01 0.01 15.25
C LEU A 29 17.17 0.57 14.42
N GLY A 30 17.87 1.58 14.94
CA GLY A 30 19.01 2.22 14.27
C GLY A 30 20.29 1.38 14.24
N THR A 31 20.41 0.37 15.11
CA THR A 31 21.65 -0.40 15.30
C THR A 31 21.53 -1.88 14.89
N ASN A 32 20.32 -2.41 14.77
CA ASN A 32 20.07 -3.82 14.48
C ASN A 32 19.54 -4.03 13.06
N GLY A 33 19.65 -5.25 12.52
CA GLY A 33 19.05 -5.66 11.23
C GLY A 33 19.88 -5.36 9.98
N PHE A 34 21.05 -4.73 10.11
CA PHE A 34 22.01 -4.57 9.01
C PHE A 34 22.92 -5.80 8.95
N ASN A 35 22.79 -6.57 7.89
CA ASN A 35 23.62 -7.75 7.64
C ASN A 35 23.77 -7.96 6.13
N ASP A 36 25.02 -8.04 5.65
CA ASP A 36 25.31 -8.10 4.23
C ASP A 36 25.05 -9.46 3.59
N GLN A 37 24.98 -10.52 4.40
CA GLN A 37 24.68 -11.88 3.96
C GLN A 37 23.18 -12.11 3.70
N HIS A 38 22.30 -11.21 4.16
CA HIS A 38 20.87 -11.30 3.86
C HIS A 38 20.58 -11.14 2.35
N SER A 39 19.54 -11.82 1.86
CA SER A 39 19.08 -11.65 0.47
C SER A 39 18.62 -10.21 0.21
N LYS A 40 18.57 -9.80 -1.06
CA LYS A 40 18.07 -8.47 -1.44
C LYS A 40 16.64 -8.23 -0.93
N GLU A 41 15.80 -9.25 -0.97
CA GLU A 41 14.41 -9.16 -0.50
C GLU A 41 14.33 -9.04 1.02
N GLU A 42 15.15 -9.79 1.76
CA GLU A 42 15.27 -9.67 3.22
C GLU A 42 15.73 -8.28 3.62
N LYS A 43 16.75 -7.73 2.95
CA LYS A 43 17.24 -6.37 3.19
C LYS A 43 16.15 -5.33 2.96
N LYS A 44 15.36 -5.47 1.89
CA LYS A 44 14.21 -4.60 1.62
C LYS A 44 13.14 -4.73 2.69
N ALA A 45 12.72 -5.93 3.05
CA ALA A 45 11.71 -6.15 4.08
C ALA A 45 12.14 -5.59 5.44
N ILE A 46 13.39 -5.80 5.85
CA ILE A 46 13.95 -5.22 7.08
C ILE A 46 13.93 -3.69 7.03
N LEU A 47 14.34 -3.09 5.92
CA LEU A 47 14.32 -1.63 5.75
C LEU A 47 12.89 -1.08 5.83
N PHE A 48 11.94 -1.74 5.16
CA PHE A 48 10.53 -1.37 5.22
C PHE A 48 9.99 -1.42 6.65
N ILE A 49 10.25 -2.52 7.37
CA ILE A 49 9.85 -2.70 8.78
C ILE A 49 10.45 -1.59 9.64
N ARG A 50 11.76 -1.32 9.50
CA ARG A 50 12.46 -0.30 10.27
C ARG A 50 11.83 1.09 10.09
N LEU A 51 11.57 1.49 8.85
CA LEU A 51 11.01 2.81 8.55
C LEU A 51 9.61 2.97 9.14
N VAL A 52 8.74 1.97 8.97
CA VAL A 52 7.39 1.98 9.54
C VAL A 52 7.42 2.00 11.07
N LEU A 53 8.27 1.19 11.70
CA LEU A 53 8.38 1.17 13.16
C LEU A 53 8.99 2.45 13.73
N THR A 54 9.84 3.14 12.98
CA THR A 54 10.39 4.45 13.37
C THR A 54 9.29 5.51 13.40
N ASP A 55 8.40 5.53 12.41
CA ASP A 55 7.26 6.45 12.39
C ASP A 55 6.24 6.09 13.48
N PHE A 56 5.97 4.79 13.66
CA PHE A 56 5.15 4.29 14.77
C PHE A 56 5.68 4.69 16.15
N TYR A 57 7.00 4.63 16.37
CA TYR A 57 7.64 5.13 17.58
C TYR A 57 7.29 6.61 17.81
N ALA A 58 7.48 7.45 16.79
CA ALA A 58 7.17 8.87 16.89
C ALA A 58 5.69 9.12 17.25
N ASN A 59 4.76 8.35 16.68
CA ASN A 59 3.35 8.42 17.02
C ASN A 59 3.05 7.98 18.47
N CYS A 60 3.76 6.97 18.99
CA CYS A 60 3.62 6.55 20.38
C CYS A 60 4.15 7.57 21.40
N MET A 61 5.10 8.42 20.99
CA MET A 61 5.68 9.46 21.85
C MET A 61 4.87 10.77 21.86
N LYS A 62 3.87 10.90 20.99
CA LYS A 62 3.03 12.11 20.94
C LYS A 62 2.26 12.28 22.24
N PRO A 63 2.07 13.53 22.70
CA PRO A 63 1.19 13.79 23.83
C PRO A 63 -0.26 13.36 23.49
N PRO A 64 -1.06 12.99 24.50
CA PRO A 64 -2.47 12.70 24.31
C PRO A 64 -3.17 13.90 23.66
N LEU A 65 -4.02 13.62 22.67
CA LEU A 65 -4.80 14.66 22.02
C LEU A 65 -5.83 15.23 22.99
N VAL A 66 -5.80 16.55 23.17
CA VAL A 66 -6.68 17.27 24.10
C VAL A 66 -8.00 17.68 23.43
N ASN A 67 -8.06 17.63 22.09
CA ASN A 67 -9.18 18.10 21.27
C ASN A 67 -9.68 17.01 20.32
N THR A 68 -10.83 17.26 19.69
CA THR A 68 -11.37 16.43 18.61
C THR A 68 -10.36 16.31 17.47
N VAL A 69 -10.08 15.06 17.11
CA VAL A 69 -9.09 14.72 16.09
C VAL A 69 -9.72 14.92 14.72
N ASN A 70 -9.02 15.60 13.81
CA ASN A 70 -9.46 15.70 12.42
C ASN A 70 -9.58 14.28 11.83
N GLU A 71 -10.61 14.04 11.01
CA GLU A 71 -10.87 12.74 10.38
C GLU A 71 -9.67 12.20 9.58
N ARG A 72 -8.81 13.09 9.07
CA ARG A 72 -7.61 12.76 8.29
C ARG A 72 -6.42 12.32 9.15
N THR A 73 -6.36 12.72 10.42
CA THR A 73 -5.21 12.43 11.29
C THR A 73 -4.91 10.94 11.40
N PRO A 74 -5.88 10.02 11.61
CA PRO A 74 -5.57 8.60 11.65
C PRO A 74 -4.98 8.05 10.34
N PHE A 75 -5.34 8.64 9.20
CA PHE A 75 -4.77 8.25 7.91
C PHE A 75 -3.31 8.70 7.82
N VAL A 76 -3.04 9.97 8.15
CA VAL A 76 -1.70 10.57 8.09
C VAL A 76 -0.74 9.89 9.06
N GLU A 77 -1.19 9.56 10.26
CA GLU A 77 -0.33 9.00 11.30
C GLU A 77 -0.12 7.49 11.18
N TYR A 78 -1.14 6.72 10.77
CA TYR A 78 -1.05 5.26 10.86
C TYR A 78 -1.10 4.56 9.51
N LEU A 79 -1.84 5.10 8.53
CA LEU A 79 -2.06 4.43 7.24
C LEU A 79 -1.00 4.83 6.20
N ILE A 80 -0.84 6.13 5.99
CA ILE A 80 0.07 6.69 4.98
C ILE A 80 1.51 6.23 5.18
N PRO A 81 2.08 6.18 6.41
CA PRO A 81 3.47 5.76 6.59
C PRO A 81 3.73 4.34 6.05
N VAL A 82 2.79 3.40 6.24
CA VAL A 82 2.91 2.03 5.73
C VAL A 82 3.06 2.03 4.21
N PHE A 83 2.19 2.73 3.49
CA PHE A 83 2.24 2.76 2.02
C PHE A 83 3.39 3.61 1.48
N LYS A 84 3.70 4.73 2.13
CA LYS A 84 4.82 5.60 1.80
C LYS A 84 6.14 4.82 1.83
N TYR A 85 6.41 4.10 2.92
CA TYR A 85 7.66 3.35 3.05
C TYR A 85 7.69 2.09 2.21
N TYR A 86 6.54 1.44 2.01
CA TYR A 86 6.43 0.34 1.05
C TYR A 86 6.87 0.80 -0.35
N SER A 87 6.28 1.90 -0.85
CA SER A 87 6.59 2.46 -2.17
C SER A 87 8.06 2.87 -2.28
N ALA A 88 8.61 3.52 -1.27
CA ALA A 88 10.01 3.94 -1.26
C ALA A 88 11.00 2.76 -1.32
N VAL A 89 10.69 1.64 -0.66
CA VAL A 89 11.58 0.47 -0.54
C VAL A 89 11.44 -0.48 -1.72
N TYR A 90 10.20 -0.80 -2.12
CA TYR A 90 9.95 -1.77 -3.16
C TYR A 90 9.95 -1.17 -4.56
N GLN A 91 9.51 0.08 -4.70
CA GLN A 91 9.50 0.84 -5.95
C GLN A 91 8.69 0.16 -7.07
N ASP A 92 7.70 -0.66 -6.70
CA ASP A 92 6.82 -1.39 -7.60
C ASP A 92 5.39 -0.84 -7.65
N ILE A 93 4.95 -0.13 -6.60
CA ILE A 93 3.67 0.58 -6.53
C ILE A 93 3.91 2.06 -6.20
N ASN A 94 3.24 2.94 -6.93
CA ASN A 94 3.12 4.36 -6.59
C ASN A 94 1.74 4.63 -5.97
N PHE A 95 1.70 5.32 -4.84
CA PHE A 95 0.46 5.74 -4.19
C PHE A 95 0.27 7.24 -4.39
N GLN A 96 -0.85 7.61 -5.00
CA GLN A 96 -1.26 9.00 -5.15
C GLN A 96 -2.54 9.26 -4.37
N TRP A 97 -2.61 10.42 -3.73
CA TRP A 97 -3.85 10.85 -3.12
C TRP A 97 -4.86 11.19 -4.21
N CYS A 98 -5.97 10.46 -4.25
CA CYS A 98 -7.07 10.71 -5.17
C CYS A 98 -8.29 11.14 -4.36
N GLU A 99 -8.71 12.40 -4.47
CA GLU A 99 -9.97 12.85 -3.89
C GLU A 99 -11.11 12.68 -4.91
N LYS A 100 -12.24 12.15 -4.47
CA LYS A 100 -13.43 12.04 -5.31
C LYS A 100 -13.93 13.44 -5.64
N GLY A 101 -14.03 13.77 -6.93
CA GLY A 101 -14.62 15.04 -7.36
C GLY A 101 -16.04 15.20 -6.82
N LEU A 102 -16.40 16.40 -6.35
CA LEU A 102 -17.76 16.70 -5.92
C LEU A 102 -18.73 16.49 -7.09
N LYS A 103 -19.88 15.85 -6.85
CA LYS A 103 -20.98 15.84 -7.84
C LYS A 103 -21.34 17.26 -8.29
N GLY A 104 -21.22 18.26 -7.41
CA GLY A 104 -21.40 19.69 -7.76
C GLY A 104 -20.46 20.24 -8.83
N ASN A 105 -19.31 19.59 -9.10
CA ASN A 105 -18.42 19.99 -10.19
C ASN A 105 -19.05 19.75 -11.58
N SER A 106 -20.12 18.97 -11.70
CA SER A 106 -20.90 18.91 -12.94
C SER A 106 -21.73 20.19 -13.17
N CYS A 107 -22.15 20.90 -12.12
CA CYS A 107 -22.88 22.16 -12.21
C CYS A 107 -21.96 23.34 -12.55
N LEU A 108 -20.67 23.29 -12.18
CA LEU A 108 -19.67 24.28 -12.58
C LEU A 108 -19.40 24.31 -14.11
N LYS A 109 -19.84 23.28 -14.86
CA LYS A 109 -19.82 23.30 -16.33
C LYS A 109 -20.56 24.50 -16.93
N TYR A 110 -21.55 25.05 -16.22
CA TYR A 110 -22.38 26.15 -16.71
C TYR A 110 -21.83 27.53 -16.40
N PHE A 111 -20.86 27.66 -15.49
CA PHE A 111 -20.36 28.97 -15.01
C PHE A 111 -18.91 29.28 -15.42
N ASN A 112 -18.12 28.28 -15.80
CA ASN A 112 -16.75 28.49 -16.30
C ASN A 112 -16.66 28.20 -17.81
N LEU A 113 -17.19 29.11 -18.61
CA LEU A 113 -16.70 29.38 -19.96
C LEU A 113 -15.41 30.19 -19.74
N GLU A 114 -14.22 29.61 -19.64
CA GLU A 114 -13.27 29.60 -20.76
C GLU A 114 -11.98 28.78 -20.50
N GLU A 115 -11.79 28.19 -19.32
CA GLU A 115 -10.56 27.42 -19.04
C GLU A 115 -10.77 25.91 -19.23
N LYS A 116 -10.61 25.45 -20.48
CA LYS A 116 -10.34 24.03 -20.77
C LYS A 116 -9.00 23.64 -20.14
N GLY A 117 -9.01 23.11 -18.93
CA GLY A 117 -7.82 22.38 -18.47
C GLY A 117 -7.80 21.84 -17.06
N LYS A 118 -8.41 22.49 -16.06
CA LYS A 118 -8.09 22.14 -14.66
C LYS A 118 -9.31 22.25 -13.74
N LYS A 119 -10.00 21.13 -13.54
CA LYS A 119 -11.04 21.01 -12.50
C LYS A 119 -10.34 20.88 -11.15
N ARG A 120 -10.56 21.83 -10.24
CA ARG A 120 -10.04 21.79 -8.87
C ARG A 120 -10.81 20.78 -8.02
N LEU A 121 -10.13 20.19 -7.05
CA LEU A 121 -10.69 19.26 -6.08
C LEU A 121 -11.64 19.95 -5.07
N ALA A 122 -12.36 19.15 -4.28
CA ALA A 122 -13.42 19.63 -3.37
C ALA A 122 -12.88 20.57 -2.29
N ASP A 123 -11.66 20.31 -1.86
CA ASP A 123 -10.91 21.10 -0.89
C ASP A 123 -10.09 22.23 -1.53
N GLY A 124 -10.18 22.40 -2.86
CA GLY A 124 -9.46 23.43 -3.62
C GLY A 124 -7.97 23.15 -3.83
N ILE A 125 -7.44 22.04 -3.30
CA ILE A 125 -6.02 21.67 -3.39
C ILE A 125 -5.88 20.47 -4.33
N GLY A 126 -5.37 20.72 -5.55
CA GLY A 126 -5.10 19.69 -6.54
C GLY A 126 -6.07 19.69 -7.72
N TYR A 127 -5.80 18.80 -8.68
CA TYR A 127 -6.53 18.72 -9.93
C TYR A 127 -7.14 17.33 -10.09
N VAL A 128 -8.36 17.27 -10.63
CA VAL A 128 -8.97 16.01 -11.05
C VAL A 128 -8.13 15.46 -12.21
N VAL A 129 -7.45 14.33 -12.00
CA VAL A 129 -6.97 13.49 -13.11
C VAL A 129 -8.23 12.91 -13.75
N ALA A 130 -8.44 13.22 -15.02
CA ALA A 130 -9.60 12.72 -15.75
C ALA A 130 -9.41 11.23 -16.03
N ASP A 131 -9.87 10.37 -15.13
CA ASP A 131 -10.12 8.97 -15.45
C ASP A 131 -11.61 8.77 -15.79
N ASN A 132 -11.86 8.28 -17.00
CA ASN A 132 -13.18 8.06 -17.58
C ASN A 132 -13.72 6.64 -17.30
N THR A 133 -13.22 5.93 -16.28
CA THR A 133 -13.48 4.50 -16.09
C THR A 133 -14.19 4.18 -14.76
N GLU A 134 -15.33 4.81 -14.48
CA GLU A 134 -16.27 4.27 -13.47
C GLU A 134 -17.11 3.12 -14.09
N HIS A 135 -16.55 1.91 -14.17
CA HIS A 135 -17.32 0.71 -14.51
C HIS A 135 -18.08 0.20 -13.27
N LYS A 136 -19.33 0.65 -13.11
CA LYS A 136 -20.11 0.46 -11.86
C LYS A 136 -20.54 -0.97 -11.55
N ASN A 137 -20.47 -1.92 -12.50
CA ASN A 137 -21.18 -3.20 -12.37
C ASN A 137 -20.35 -4.47 -12.67
N HIS A 138 -19.02 -4.40 -12.79
CA HIS A 138 -18.22 -5.55 -13.28
C HIS A 138 -17.14 -6.07 -12.32
N TRP A 139 -17.02 -5.52 -11.11
CA TRP A 139 -15.96 -5.89 -10.18
C TRP A 139 -16.53 -6.57 -8.93
N GLY A 140 -16.31 -7.89 -8.84
CA GLY A 140 -16.44 -8.63 -7.58
C GLY A 140 -15.16 -8.51 -6.77
N PHE A 141 -15.26 -8.30 -5.47
CA PHE A 141 -14.10 -8.40 -4.57
C PHE A 141 -14.21 -9.70 -3.76
N VAL A 142 -13.10 -10.43 -3.68
CA VAL A 142 -12.99 -11.57 -2.77
C VAL A 142 -12.25 -11.09 -1.54
N TYR A 143 -12.88 -11.22 -0.37
CA TYR A 143 -12.19 -10.96 0.89
C TYR A 143 -11.04 -11.96 1.06
N ALA A 144 -9.81 -11.47 1.03
CA ALA A 144 -8.63 -12.32 1.20
C ALA A 144 -8.11 -12.28 2.64
N ARG A 145 -7.92 -11.07 3.20
CA ARG A 145 -7.30 -10.86 4.51
C ARG A 145 -7.49 -9.43 5.01
N GLU A 146 -7.44 -9.27 6.33
CA GLU A 146 -7.36 -7.97 7.00
C GLU A 146 -6.27 -7.93 8.07
N ALA A 147 -5.84 -6.72 8.42
CA ALA A 147 -4.99 -6.45 9.56
C ALA A 147 -5.41 -5.13 10.23
N ARG A 148 -5.26 -5.05 11.56
CA ARG A 148 -5.50 -3.82 12.31
C ARG A 148 -4.17 -3.13 12.61
N ILE A 149 -4.00 -1.91 12.12
CA ILE A 149 -2.80 -1.12 12.36
C ILE A 149 -2.74 -0.71 13.85
N PRO A 150 -1.65 -1.03 14.57
CA PRO A 150 -1.42 -0.53 15.93
C PRO A 150 -1.42 0.99 16.00
N ARG A 151 -2.08 1.54 17.02
CA ARG A 151 -2.07 2.98 17.30
C ARG A 151 -1.34 3.35 18.60
N THR A 152 -1.07 2.34 19.41
CA THR A 152 -0.40 2.49 20.71
C THR A 152 0.61 1.37 20.90
N TRP A 153 1.59 1.60 21.77
CA TRP A 153 2.63 0.63 22.08
C TRP A 153 2.08 -0.72 22.59
N ASP A 154 1.00 -0.69 23.37
CA ASP A 154 0.37 -1.92 23.91
C ASP A 154 -0.19 -2.83 22.80
N THR A 155 -0.55 -2.25 21.66
CA THR A 155 -1.11 -2.99 20.51
C THR A 155 -0.07 -3.36 19.46
N ARG A 156 1.23 -3.11 19.72
CA ARG A 156 2.33 -3.26 18.75
C ARG A 156 2.43 -4.63 18.09
N PHE A 157 2.09 -5.71 18.78
CA PHE A 157 2.19 -7.08 18.22
C PHE A 157 1.26 -7.30 17.01
N ARG A 158 0.28 -6.42 16.76
CA ARG A 158 -0.53 -6.50 15.52
C ARG A 158 0.27 -6.10 14.28
N TRP A 159 1.44 -5.46 14.42
CA TRP A 159 2.36 -5.19 13.31
C TRP A 159 2.74 -6.46 12.55
N LEU A 160 2.84 -7.61 13.23
CA LEU A 160 3.09 -8.89 12.57
C LEU A 160 2.08 -9.18 11.46
N LYS A 161 0.78 -8.97 11.73
CA LYS A 161 -0.28 -9.18 10.73
C LYS A 161 -0.26 -8.12 9.63
N VAL A 162 0.10 -6.88 9.95
CA VAL A 162 0.16 -5.78 8.98
C VAL A 162 1.30 -6.02 7.98
N PHE A 163 2.50 -6.35 8.45
CA PHE A 163 3.62 -6.65 7.55
C PHE A 163 3.37 -7.93 6.75
N ASP A 164 2.80 -8.97 7.36
CA ASP A 164 2.41 -10.17 6.63
C ASP A 164 1.40 -9.88 5.52
N LEU A 165 0.41 -9.01 5.78
CA LEU A 165 -0.56 -8.56 4.76
C LEU A 165 0.16 -7.82 3.62
N MET A 166 1.00 -6.83 3.92
CA MET A 166 1.69 -6.04 2.89
C MET A 166 2.62 -6.90 2.03
N LEU A 167 3.33 -7.85 2.63
CA LEU A 167 4.20 -8.78 1.90
C LEU A 167 3.39 -9.77 1.06
N CYS A 168 2.20 -10.19 1.51
CA CYS A 168 1.32 -11.00 0.66
C CYS A 168 0.74 -10.20 -0.51
N THR A 169 0.41 -8.92 -0.32
CA THR A 169 -0.02 -8.03 -1.41
C THR A 169 1.08 -7.91 -2.46
N LYS A 170 2.34 -7.83 -2.01
CA LYS A 170 3.51 -7.80 -2.89
C LYS A 170 3.60 -9.05 -3.76
N ASP A 171 3.51 -10.25 -3.19
CA ASP A 171 3.57 -11.47 -4.02
C ASP A 171 2.46 -11.49 -5.08
N LYS A 172 1.26 -11.06 -4.70
CA LYS A 172 0.12 -11.04 -5.60
C LYS A 172 0.35 -10.04 -6.73
N LEU A 173 1.00 -8.92 -6.46
CA LEU A 173 1.43 -8.00 -7.50
C LEU A 173 2.46 -8.65 -8.43
N GLU A 174 3.45 -9.37 -7.89
CA GLU A 174 4.46 -10.06 -8.71
C GLU A 174 3.83 -11.13 -9.60
N GLU A 175 2.91 -11.94 -9.06
CA GLU A 175 2.12 -12.91 -9.82
C GLU A 175 1.35 -12.22 -10.95
N GLN A 176 0.68 -11.10 -10.65
CA GLN A 176 -0.06 -10.30 -11.65
C GLN A 176 0.86 -9.72 -12.73
N GLN A 177 2.05 -9.24 -12.38
CA GLN A 177 3.02 -8.71 -13.34
C GLN A 177 3.58 -9.81 -14.26
N VAL A 178 3.77 -11.02 -13.75
CA VAL A 178 4.17 -12.17 -14.57
C VAL A 178 3.05 -12.51 -15.55
N LEU A 179 1.81 -12.62 -15.07
CA LEU A 179 0.65 -12.91 -15.92
C LEU A 179 0.45 -11.84 -16.99
N ALA A 180 0.54 -10.55 -16.63
CA ALA A 180 0.39 -9.45 -17.58
C ALA A 180 1.40 -9.53 -18.74
N LYS A 181 2.64 -9.93 -18.47
CA LYS A 181 3.67 -10.14 -19.51
C LYS A 181 3.38 -11.35 -20.42
N VAL A 182 2.71 -12.36 -19.90
CA VAL A 182 2.27 -13.51 -20.69
C VAL A 182 1.14 -13.09 -21.62
N LEU A 183 0.12 -12.42 -21.07
CA LEU A 183 -1.00 -11.88 -21.84
C LEU A 183 -0.54 -10.91 -22.93
N GLU A 184 0.42 -10.04 -22.65
CA GLU A 184 1.02 -9.15 -23.65
C GLU A 184 1.69 -9.93 -24.80
N LYS A 185 2.33 -11.06 -24.52
CA LYS A 185 2.93 -11.91 -25.56
C LYS A 185 1.88 -12.62 -26.41
N GLU A 186 0.80 -13.10 -25.78
CA GLU A 186 -0.33 -13.73 -26.48
C GLU A 186 -1.03 -12.72 -27.40
N GLU A 187 -1.32 -11.52 -26.89
CA GLU A 187 -1.94 -10.43 -27.67
C GLU A 187 -1.12 -10.05 -28.91
N ASN A 188 0.21 -10.06 -28.78
CA ASN A 188 1.12 -9.75 -29.89
C ASN A 188 1.42 -10.96 -30.80
N GLY A 189 0.76 -12.12 -30.59
CA GLY A 189 0.97 -13.33 -31.39
C GLY A 189 2.36 -13.96 -31.21
N TRP A 190 3.09 -13.59 -30.16
CA TRP A 190 4.40 -14.17 -29.84
C TRP A 190 4.27 -15.58 -29.23
N ILE A 191 3.13 -15.87 -28.60
CA ILE A 191 2.75 -17.18 -28.08
C ILE A 191 1.44 -17.57 -28.76
N GLU A 192 1.40 -18.76 -29.38
CA GLU A 192 0.16 -19.34 -29.87
C GLU A 192 -0.67 -19.84 -28.68
N VAL A 193 -1.88 -19.30 -28.54
CA VAL A 193 -2.86 -19.75 -27.54
C VAL A 193 -3.72 -20.84 -28.17
N PRO A 194 -3.83 -22.03 -27.55
CA PRO A 194 -4.73 -23.07 -28.03
C PRO A 194 -6.19 -22.57 -28.11
N PRO A 195 -6.97 -23.02 -29.10
CA PRO A 195 -8.39 -22.67 -29.18
C PRO A 195 -9.15 -23.06 -27.91
N GLY A 196 -9.89 -22.11 -27.31
CA GLY A 196 -10.65 -22.34 -26.07
C GLY A 196 -9.94 -21.93 -24.78
N GLU A 197 -8.64 -21.59 -24.85
CA GLU A 197 -7.86 -21.15 -23.69
C GLU A 197 -7.63 -19.63 -23.65
N SER A 198 -8.07 -18.89 -24.69
CA SER A 198 -7.97 -17.43 -24.68
C SER A 198 -9.00 -16.82 -23.73
N ILE A 199 -8.67 -15.67 -23.14
CA ILE A 199 -9.63 -14.91 -22.31
C ILE A 199 -10.91 -14.61 -23.10
N ASP A 200 -10.78 -14.35 -24.40
CA ASP A 200 -11.94 -14.08 -25.27
C ASP A 200 -12.81 -15.34 -25.44
N ASP A 201 -12.20 -16.52 -25.59
CA ASP A 201 -12.94 -17.78 -25.61
C ASP A 201 -13.66 -18.04 -24.26
N MET A 202 -13.00 -17.77 -23.13
CA MET A 202 -13.55 -17.98 -21.79
C MET A 202 -14.66 -16.98 -21.42
N LEU A 203 -14.64 -15.77 -21.98
CA LEU A 203 -15.67 -14.75 -21.75
C LEU A 203 -16.87 -14.92 -22.69
N ASN A 204 -16.67 -15.56 -23.85
CA ASN A 204 -17.70 -15.78 -24.87
C ASN A 204 -18.29 -17.21 -24.85
N SER A 205 -17.85 -18.08 -23.92
CA SER A 205 -18.38 -19.43 -23.69
C SER A 205 -19.62 -19.48 -22.80
#